data_AF-A0A8K1Y920-F1
#
_entry.id   AF-A0A8K1Y920-F1
#
_cell.length_a   1.000
_cell.length_b   1.000
_cell.length_c   1.000
_cell.angle_alpha   90.00
_cell.angle_beta   90.00
_cell.angle_gamma   90.00
#
_symmetry.space_group_name_H-M   'P 1'
#
loop_
_entity.id
_entity.type
_entity.pdbx_description
1 polymer ?
#
loop_
_entity_poly.entity_id
_entity_poly.type
_entity_poly.pdbx_seq_one_letter_code
_entity_poly.pdbx_strand_id
1 'polypeptide(L)'
;MMRMLRLGGSYKKNLDLHLAESARSHHIDYSIHASILRESQIDEMEFCAKKGITSFKLYMNLGDEVGHVYMDMNPGQNLLVEEKVEINSKIVEQVIHNASRLGCTVLVHAEDYQMCSCGIREAKDKNKNGLGAWSESRPGESEVKSITTASGMARKQDATLFCTHWLTGRNGCNIQGKEKWHCNFCGNMPALSHTITRISKGVSCKSNAAY
;
A
#
# COMPACT_ATOMS: atom_id res chain seq x y z
N MET A 1 15.41 -0.99 8.85
CA MET A 1 13.98 -0.64 9.10
C MET A 1 13.36 -0.09 7.82
N MET A 2 12.07 -0.37 7.56
CA MET A 2 11.34 0.20 6.42
C MET A 2 10.29 1.19 6.93
N ARG A 3 10.33 2.44 6.46
CA ARG A 3 9.38 3.49 6.85
C ARG A 3 8.44 3.82 5.71
N MET A 4 7.14 3.88 5.99
CA MET A 4 6.14 4.40 5.05
C MET A 4 6.00 5.90 5.30
N LEU A 5 6.60 6.74 4.47
CA LEU A 5 6.55 8.19 4.62
C LEU A 5 5.24 8.71 4.02
N ARG A 6 4.37 9.26 4.86
CA ARG A 6 3.12 9.92 4.48
C ARG A 6 3.32 11.41 4.59
N LEU A 7 3.72 12.02 3.48
CA LEU A 7 4.06 13.43 3.44
C LEU A 7 2.85 14.24 2.98
N GLY A 8 2.47 15.25 3.78
CA GLY A 8 1.49 16.26 3.40
C GLY A 8 2.06 17.22 2.35
N GLY A 9 1.31 17.47 1.27
CA GLY A 9 1.73 18.37 0.21
C GLY A 9 2.81 17.80 -0.73
N SER A 10 3.81 18.63 -1.08
CA SER A 10 4.81 18.35 -2.12
C SER A 10 6.07 17.69 -1.57
N TYR A 11 6.49 16.60 -2.20
CA TYR A 11 7.78 15.95 -1.97
C TYR A 11 8.94 16.87 -2.31
N LYS A 12 8.85 17.67 -3.37
CA LYS A 12 9.92 18.62 -3.73
C LYS A 12 10.21 19.65 -2.63
N LYS A 13 9.20 20.02 -1.85
CA LYS A 13 9.36 20.99 -0.75
C LYS A 13 9.90 20.36 0.52
N ASN A 14 9.40 19.17 0.88
CA ASN A 14 9.55 18.65 2.23
C ASN A 14 10.46 17.41 2.32
N LEU A 15 10.67 16.66 1.23
CA LEU A 15 11.37 15.38 1.30
C LEU A 15 12.79 15.51 1.85
N ASP A 16 13.55 16.52 1.41
CA ASP A 16 14.93 16.71 1.85
C ASP A 16 15.06 16.93 3.36
N LEU A 17 14.10 17.63 3.97
CA LEU A 17 14.05 17.82 5.43
C LEU A 17 13.81 16.49 6.14
N HIS A 18 12.88 15.67 5.64
CA HIS A 18 12.61 14.35 6.21
C HIS A 18 13.78 13.38 6.04
N LEU A 19 14.50 13.43 4.92
CA LEU A 19 15.69 12.61 4.69
C LEU A 19 16.84 13.01 5.62
N ALA A 20 17.10 14.32 5.76
CA ALA A 20 18.12 14.84 6.66
C ALA A 20 17.85 14.47 8.13
N GLU A 21 16.60 14.62 8.56
CA GLU A 21 16.21 14.24 9.93
C GLU A 21 16.26 12.73 10.14
N SER A 22 15.84 11.94 9.14
CA SER A 22 15.92 10.47 9.22
C SER A 22 17.38 10.01 9.34
N ALA A 23 18.31 10.62 8.62
CA ALA A 23 19.74 10.29 8.68
C ALA A 23 20.36 10.59 10.05
N ARG A 24 19.83 11.56 10.79
CA ARG A 24 20.33 11.94 12.13
C ARG A 24 19.68 11.15 13.27
N SER A 25 18.48 10.63 13.06
CA SER A 25 17.63 10.06 14.13
C SER A 25 17.58 8.53 14.14
N HIS A 26 17.88 7.85 13.03
CA HIS A 26 17.84 6.39 13.00
C HIS A 26 19.14 5.79 13.56
N HIS A 27 19.00 4.83 14.49
CA HIS A 27 20.13 4.08 15.07
C HIS A 27 20.58 2.88 14.24
N ILE A 28 19.82 2.52 13.20
CA ILE A 28 20.09 1.38 12.31
C ILE A 28 19.81 1.78 10.87
N ASP A 29 20.32 1.00 9.93
CA ASP A 29 20.04 1.20 8.50
C ASP A 29 18.55 1.20 8.21
N TYR A 30 18.15 2.09 7.31
CA TYR A 30 16.75 2.28 6.95
C TYR A 30 16.55 2.57 5.47
N SER A 31 15.32 2.37 5.02
CA SER A 31 14.85 2.80 3.70
C SER A 31 13.41 3.32 3.82
N ILE A 32 13.00 4.11 2.85
CA ILE A 32 11.72 4.82 2.83
C ILE A 32 10.89 4.40 1.61
N HIS A 33 9.62 4.10 1.85
CA HIS A 33 8.59 4.05 0.83
C HIS A 33 7.81 5.36 0.84
N ALA A 34 7.73 6.06 -0.29
CA ALA A 34 6.94 7.28 -0.40
C ALA A 34 5.46 6.95 -0.61
N SER A 35 4.58 7.41 0.28
CA SER A 35 3.13 7.22 0.11
C SER A 35 2.56 8.24 -0.87
N ILE A 36 1.89 7.78 -1.92
CA ILE A 36 1.23 8.70 -2.86
C ILE A 36 -0.23 8.85 -2.42
N LEU A 37 -0.57 10.04 -1.92
CA LEU A 37 -1.84 10.35 -1.27
C LEU A 37 -2.69 11.35 -2.08
N ARG A 38 -2.09 12.03 -3.07
CA ARG A 38 -2.74 13.05 -3.91
C ARG A 38 -2.20 12.98 -5.34
N GLU A 39 -3.02 13.41 -6.31
CA GLU A 39 -2.62 13.47 -7.73
C GLU A 39 -1.35 14.31 -7.96
N SER A 40 -1.21 15.44 -7.26
CA SER A 40 -0.03 16.33 -7.41
C SER A 40 1.30 15.67 -7.05
N GLN A 41 1.30 14.59 -6.26
CA GLN A 41 2.51 13.87 -5.88
C GLN A 41 2.98 12.89 -6.96
N ILE A 42 2.11 12.51 -7.90
CA ILE A 42 2.41 11.56 -8.98
C ILE A 42 3.51 12.10 -9.90
N ASP A 43 3.45 13.40 -10.21
CA ASP A 43 4.45 14.10 -11.03
C ASP A 43 5.79 14.29 -10.30
N GLU A 44 5.83 14.03 -9.00
CA GLU A 44 7.03 14.14 -8.18
C GLU A 44 7.69 12.79 -7.92
N MET A 45 7.12 11.68 -8.42
CA MET A 45 7.70 10.33 -8.27
C MET A 45 9.11 10.23 -8.84
N GLU A 46 9.38 10.87 -9.99
CA GLU A 46 10.74 10.89 -10.57
C GLU A 46 11.73 11.63 -9.66
N PHE A 47 11.30 12.71 -9.02
CA PHE A 47 12.13 13.42 -8.03
C PHE A 47 12.43 12.52 -6.84
N CYS A 48 11.43 11.81 -6.30
CA CYS A 48 11.63 10.83 -5.23
C CYS A 48 12.61 9.73 -5.62
N ALA A 49 12.49 9.18 -6.83
CA ALA A 49 13.41 8.16 -7.35
C ALA A 49 14.85 8.65 -7.44
N LYS A 50 15.07 9.88 -7.93
CA LYS A 50 16.40 10.52 -7.95
C LYS A 50 16.99 10.74 -6.55
N LYS A 51 16.16 10.84 -5.52
CA LYS A 51 16.55 10.93 -4.11
C LYS A 51 16.74 9.56 -3.45
N GLY A 52 16.66 8.46 -4.20
CA GLY A 52 16.89 7.10 -3.71
C GLY A 52 15.64 6.35 -3.26
N ILE A 53 14.44 6.93 -3.41
CA ILE A 53 13.19 6.23 -3.10
C ILE A 53 12.77 5.39 -4.31
N THR A 54 13.00 4.09 -4.24
CA THR A 54 12.72 3.14 -5.33
C THR A 54 11.37 2.45 -5.19
N SER A 55 10.50 2.93 -4.30
CA SER A 55 9.21 2.30 -4.04
C SER A 55 8.16 3.23 -3.46
N PHE A 56 6.92 3.02 -3.88
CA PHE A 56 5.78 3.90 -3.61
C PHE A 56 4.63 3.14 -2.94
N LYS A 57 4.07 3.68 -1.87
CA LYS A 57 2.98 3.08 -1.11
C LYS A 57 1.63 3.69 -1.52
N LEU A 58 0.66 2.82 -1.79
CA LEU A 58 -0.74 3.15 -2.04
C LEU A 58 -1.63 2.55 -0.95
N TYR A 59 -2.72 3.28 -0.66
CA TYR A 59 -3.76 2.87 0.28
C TYR A 59 -5.12 2.89 -0.42
N MET A 60 -5.55 1.74 -0.95
CA MET A 60 -6.78 1.65 -1.75
C MET A 60 -8.06 1.77 -0.91
N ASN A 61 -7.93 1.72 0.42
CA ASN A 61 -9.02 1.88 1.37
C ASN A 61 -9.32 3.34 1.71
N LEU A 62 -8.40 4.27 1.41
CA LEU A 62 -8.52 5.68 1.78
C LEU A 62 -9.35 6.48 0.77
N GLY A 63 -10.61 6.07 0.61
CA GLY A 63 -11.63 6.82 -0.13
C GLY A 63 -12.95 6.83 0.65
N ASP A 64 -13.90 7.63 0.18
CA ASP A 64 -15.27 7.70 0.72
C ASP A 64 -15.32 7.87 2.25
N GLU A 65 -15.87 6.91 3.02
CA GLU A 65 -16.06 7.05 4.48
C GLU A 65 -14.75 7.06 5.28
N VAL A 66 -13.71 6.39 4.77
CA VAL A 66 -12.40 6.44 5.43
C VAL A 66 -11.75 7.77 5.08
N GLY A 67 -11.41 8.03 3.82
CA GLY A 67 -11.12 9.37 3.28
C GLY A 67 -10.12 10.28 4.02
N HIS A 68 -9.41 9.82 5.04
CA HIS A 68 -8.47 10.62 5.83
C HIS A 68 -7.30 9.78 6.34
N VAL A 69 -6.18 10.43 6.63
CA VAL A 69 -5.01 9.78 7.22
C VAL A 69 -4.16 10.79 7.99
N TYR A 70 -3.51 10.32 9.05
CA TYR A 70 -2.46 11.08 9.73
C TYR A 70 -1.17 11.06 8.92
N MET A 71 -0.62 12.26 8.71
CA MET A 71 0.67 12.47 8.05
C MET A 71 1.82 12.25 9.04
N ASP A 72 3.01 11.99 8.49
CA ASP A 72 4.24 12.06 9.27
C ASP A 72 4.46 13.49 9.76
N MET A 73 4.86 13.63 11.02
CA MET A 73 5.15 14.92 11.63
C MET A 73 6.31 15.59 10.89
N ASN A 74 6.21 16.90 10.68
CA ASN A 74 7.31 17.67 10.12
C ASN A 74 8.52 17.62 11.06
N PRO A 75 9.76 17.54 10.53
CA PRO A 75 10.96 17.61 11.36
C PRO A 75 10.96 18.81 12.30
N GLY A 76 11.27 18.57 13.58
CA GLY A 76 11.26 19.60 14.62
C GLY A 76 9.89 19.98 15.18
N GLN A 77 8.80 19.36 14.71
CA GLN A 77 7.45 19.58 15.21
C GLN A 77 6.89 18.31 15.87
N ASN A 78 6.20 18.49 16.99
CA ASN A 78 5.45 17.43 17.69
C ASN A 78 3.95 17.64 17.53
N LEU A 79 3.50 17.77 16.27
CA LEU A 79 2.10 18.04 15.95
C LEU A 79 1.57 16.96 15.02
N LEU A 80 0.51 16.28 15.45
CA LEU A 80 -0.25 15.39 14.58
C LEU A 80 -1.04 16.21 13.58
N VAL A 81 -0.86 15.88 12.29
CA VAL A 81 -1.58 16.51 11.19
C VAL A 81 -2.41 15.43 10.50
N GLU A 82 -3.72 15.63 10.52
CA GLU A 82 -4.66 14.82 9.76
C GLU A 82 -4.99 15.52 8.44
N GLU A 83 -5.05 14.77 7.35
CA GLU A 83 -5.51 15.30 6.07
C GLU A 83 -6.58 14.41 5.45
N LYS A 84 -7.55 15.06 4.80
CA LYS A 84 -8.51 14.41 3.91
C LYS A 84 -7.81 14.03 2.60
N VAL A 85 -7.98 12.77 2.21
CA VAL A 85 -7.41 12.17 0.99
C VAL A 85 -8.49 11.35 0.28
N GLU A 86 -8.38 11.22 -1.04
CA GLU A 86 -9.36 10.46 -1.83
C GLU A 86 -8.61 9.61 -2.85
N ILE A 87 -8.30 8.37 -2.47
CA ILE A 87 -7.61 7.41 -3.34
C ILE A 87 -8.64 6.69 -4.20
N ASN A 88 -8.64 7.01 -5.49
CA ASN A 88 -9.51 6.39 -6.48
C ASN A 88 -8.68 5.57 -7.50
N SER A 89 -9.38 4.85 -8.39
CA SER A 89 -8.75 4.01 -9.40
C SER A 89 -7.83 4.76 -10.36
N LYS A 90 -8.09 6.05 -10.62
CA LYS A 90 -7.25 6.89 -11.49
C LYS A 90 -5.88 7.13 -10.85
N ILE A 91 -5.82 7.50 -9.57
CA ILE A 91 -4.56 7.65 -8.84
C ILE A 91 -3.79 6.33 -8.84
N VAL A 92 -4.46 5.22 -8.54
CA VAL A 92 -3.83 3.89 -8.50
C VAL A 92 -3.21 3.54 -9.85
N GLU A 93 -3.97 3.69 -10.95
CA GLU A 93 -3.49 3.40 -12.30
C GLU A 93 -2.30 4.29 -12.70
N GLN A 94 -2.37 5.59 -12.44
CA GLN A 94 -1.30 6.54 -12.77
C GLN A 94 -0.03 6.26 -11.97
N VAL A 95 -0.13 5.93 -10.68
CA VAL A 95 1.03 5.56 -9.86
C VAL A 95 1.65 4.26 -10.35
N ILE A 96 0.85 3.25 -10.69
CA ILE A 96 1.34 1.99 -11.26
C ILE A 96 2.07 2.23 -12.58
N HIS A 97 1.49 3.05 -13.47
CA HIS A 97 2.11 3.42 -14.73
C HIS A 97 3.45 4.14 -14.54
N ASN A 98 3.48 5.17 -13.69
CA ASN A 98 4.71 5.93 -13.43
C ASN A 98 5.78 5.08 -12.74
N ALA A 99 5.40 4.24 -11.77
CA ALA A 99 6.35 3.36 -11.10
C ALA A 99 6.98 2.36 -12.08
N SER A 100 6.20 1.79 -13.00
CA SER A 100 6.74 0.93 -14.06
C SER A 100 7.79 1.64 -14.91
N ARG A 101 7.47 2.85 -15.39
CA ARG A 101 8.40 3.68 -16.19
C ARG A 101 9.68 4.04 -15.44
N LEU A 102 9.59 4.21 -14.13
CA LEU A 102 10.73 4.54 -13.26
C LEU A 102 11.48 3.31 -12.74
N GLY A 103 11.04 2.08 -13.08
CA GLY A 103 11.62 0.85 -12.54
C GLY A 103 11.42 0.70 -11.02
N CYS A 104 10.41 1.35 -10.46
CA CYS A 104 10.10 1.37 -9.03
C CYS A 104 9.02 0.33 -8.67
N THR A 105 9.00 -0.08 -7.39
CA THR A 105 7.99 -1.03 -6.87
C THR A 105 6.80 -0.30 -6.26
N VAL A 106 5.58 -0.77 -6.49
CA VAL A 106 4.38 -0.23 -5.83
C VAL A 106 3.93 -1.18 -4.72
N LEU A 107 3.86 -0.66 -3.50
CA LEU A 107 3.31 -1.34 -2.34
C LEU A 107 1.85 -0.97 -2.20
N VAL A 108 0.97 -1.95 -2.00
CA VAL A 108 -0.48 -1.71 -1.97
C VAL A 108 -1.06 -2.24 -0.66
N HIS A 109 -1.69 -1.34 0.11
CA HIS A 109 -2.70 -1.72 1.10
C HIS A 109 -4.02 -1.92 0.33
N ALA A 110 -4.35 -3.18 0.09
CA ALA A 110 -5.36 -3.58 -0.88
C ALA A 110 -6.66 -3.93 -0.18
N GLU A 111 -7.51 -2.94 0.11
CA GLU A 111 -8.90 -3.14 0.53
C GLU A 111 -9.77 -2.18 -0.28
N ASP A 112 -10.96 -2.60 -0.71
CA ASP A 112 -11.84 -1.80 -1.55
C ASP A 112 -12.58 -0.74 -0.73
N TYR A 113 -12.30 0.53 -0.97
CA TYR A 113 -12.86 1.64 -0.17
C TYR A 113 -14.39 1.67 -0.18
N GLN A 114 -15.07 1.31 -1.28
CA GLN A 114 -16.52 1.35 -1.36
C GLN A 114 -17.16 0.27 -0.48
N MET A 115 -16.63 -0.95 -0.54
CA MET A 115 -17.09 -2.05 0.32
C MET A 115 -16.83 -1.76 1.80
N CYS A 116 -15.64 -1.25 2.14
CA CYS A 116 -15.34 -0.82 3.51
C CYS A 116 -16.29 0.29 3.97
N SER A 117 -16.55 1.27 3.11
CA SER A 117 -17.45 2.40 3.42
C SER A 117 -18.89 1.95 3.64
N CYS A 118 -19.37 0.99 2.84
CA CYS A 118 -20.68 0.36 3.04
C CYS A 118 -20.76 -0.32 4.42
N GLY A 119 -19.77 -1.14 4.77
CA GLY A 119 -19.71 -1.80 6.07
C GLY A 119 -19.64 -0.81 7.24
N ILE A 120 -18.89 0.29 7.09
CA ILE A 120 -18.76 1.34 8.12
C ILE A 120 -20.10 2.05 8.33
N ARG A 121 -20.81 2.41 7.25
CA ARG A 121 -22.15 3.02 7.32
C ARG A 121 -23.14 2.08 8.01
N GLU A 122 -23.19 0.82 7.61
CA GLU A 122 -24.06 -0.17 8.24
C GLU A 122 -23.76 -0.36 9.74
N ALA A 123 -22.48 -0.35 10.13
CA ALA A 123 -22.10 -0.44 11.53
C ALA A 123 -22.59 0.79 12.33
N LYS A 124 -22.43 1.99 11.78
CA LYS A 124 -22.94 3.25 12.35
C LYS A 124 -24.46 3.21 12.50
N ASP A 125 -25.19 2.81 11.46
CA ASP A 125 -26.66 2.72 11.47
C ASP A 125 -27.18 1.71 12.51
N LYS A 126 -26.42 0.64 12.74
CA LYS A 126 -26.69 -0.38 13.77
C LYS A 126 -26.15 -0.01 15.16
N ASN A 127 -25.62 1.20 15.34
CA ASN A 127 -24.97 1.68 16.56
C ASN A 127 -23.85 0.75 17.09
N LYS A 128 -23.20 0.01 16.18
CA LYS A 128 -22.04 -0.82 16.51
C LYS A 128 -20.78 0.05 16.56
N ASN A 129 -20.05 -0.03 17.67
CA ASN A 129 -18.86 0.78 17.92
C ASN A 129 -17.66 -0.09 18.34
N GLY A 130 -16.46 0.49 18.30
CA GLY A 130 -15.22 -0.15 18.75
C GLY A 130 -14.52 -1.03 17.70
N LEU A 131 -13.47 -1.72 18.13
CA LEU A 131 -12.56 -2.45 17.24
C LEU A 131 -13.21 -3.66 16.54
N GLY A 132 -14.19 -4.31 17.19
CA GLY A 132 -14.94 -5.41 16.55
C GLY A 132 -15.76 -4.93 15.34
N ALA A 133 -16.48 -3.83 15.50
CA ALA A 133 -17.24 -3.21 14.41
C ALA A 133 -16.33 -2.75 13.26
N TRP A 134 -15.15 -2.23 13.59
CA TRP A 134 -14.12 -1.88 12.61
C TRP A 134 -13.68 -3.09 11.77
N SER A 135 -13.35 -4.22 12.42
CA SER A 135 -12.97 -5.44 11.70
C SER A 135 -14.11 -6.01 10.85
N GLU A 136 -15.34 -6.05 11.38
CA GLU A 136 -16.53 -6.54 10.66
C GLU A 136 -16.87 -5.68 9.44
N SER A 137 -16.59 -4.37 9.49
CA SER A 137 -16.85 -3.44 8.38
C SER A 137 -15.93 -3.61 7.17
N ARG A 138 -14.90 -4.47 7.27
CA ARG A 138 -13.82 -4.62 6.29
C ARG A 138 -13.75 -6.09 5.84
N PRO A 139 -14.72 -6.54 5.04
CA PRO A 139 -14.84 -7.94 4.67
C PRO A 139 -13.66 -8.39 3.79
N GLY A 140 -13.32 -9.68 3.86
CA GLY A 140 -12.19 -10.23 3.10
C GLY A 140 -12.34 -10.10 1.58
N GLU A 141 -13.58 -10.09 1.10
CA GLU A 141 -13.94 -9.84 -0.29
C GLU A 141 -13.45 -8.47 -0.77
N SER A 142 -13.35 -7.47 0.11
CA SER A 142 -12.80 -6.15 -0.22
C SER A 142 -11.30 -6.24 -0.55
N GLU A 143 -10.56 -7.09 0.16
CA GLU A 143 -9.13 -7.32 -0.08
C GLU A 143 -8.92 -8.05 -1.40
N VAL A 144 -9.67 -9.13 -1.62
CA VAL A 144 -9.68 -9.91 -2.87
C VAL A 144 -9.95 -9.03 -4.09
N LYS A 145 -10.96 -8.16 -4.01
CA LYS A 145 -11.33 -7.23 -5.10
C LYS A 145 -10.17 -6.28 -5.41
N SER A 146 -9.62 -5.61 -4.39
CA SER A 146 -8.53 -4.65 -4.58
C SER A 146 -7.23 -5.27 -5.10
N ILE A 147 -6.85 -6.46 -4.62
CA ILE A 147 -5.68 -7.20 -5.15
C ILE A 147 -5.88 -7.52 -6.63
N THR A 148 -7.07 -8.00 -7.00
CA THR A 148 -7.42 -8.36 -8.38
C THR A 148 -7.34 -7.13 -9.29
N THR A 149 -7.92 -6.02 -8.86
CA THR A 149 -7.90 -4.75 -9.59
C THR A 149 -6.48 -4.22 -9.77
N ALA A 150 -5.70 -4.08 -8.69
CA ALA A 150 -4.34 -3.56 -8.75
C ALA A 150 -3.44 -4.44 -9.63
N SER A 151 -3.53 -5.77 -9.47
CA SER A 151 -2.74 -6.71 -10.28
C SER A 151 -3.13 -6.67 -11.76
N GLY A 152 -4.42 -6.48 -12.07
CA GLY A 152 -4.87 -6.26 -13.43
C GLY A 152 -4.25 -5.01 -14.08
N MET A 153 -4.19 -3.90 -13.33
CA MET A 153 -3.52 -2.67 -13.76
C MET A 153 -2.02 -2.87 -13.95
N ALA A 154 -1.35 -3.52 -13.00
CA ALA A 154 0.09 -3.76 -13.08
C ALA A 154 0.48 -4.68 -14.25
N ARG A 155 -0.32 -5.71 -14.54
CA ARG A 155 -0.10 -6.57 -15.72
C ARG A 155 -0.12 -5.78 -17.03
N LYS A 156 -1.04 -4.82 -17.16
CA LYS A 156 -1.14 -3.98 -18.37
C LYS A 156 0.08 -3.07 -18.55
N GLN A 157 0.73 -2.68 -17.46
CA GLN A 157 1.83 -1.71 -17.44
C GLN A 157 3.20 -2.36 -17.20
N ASP A 158 3.29 -3.69 -17.09
CA ASP A 158 4.49 -4.45 -16.67
C ASP A 158 5.11 -3.94 -15.35
N ALA A 159 4.25 -3.51 -14.42
CA ALA A 159 4.67 -2.95 -13.13
C ALA A 159 4.94 -4.03 -12.08
N THR A 160 5.87 -3.77 -11.16
CA THR A 160 6.09 -4.62 -9.98
C THR A 160 5.22 -4.17 -8.82
N LEU A 161 4.32 -5.06 -8.37
CA LEU A 161 3.51 -4.86 -7.18
C LEU A 161 3.99 -5.69 -5.98
N PHE A 162 3.78 -5.13 -4.79
CA PHE A 162 3.87 -5.80 -3.50
C PHE A 162 2.59 -5.56 -2.69
N CYS A 163 1.82 -6.62 -2.45
CA CYS A 163 0.64 -6.52 -1.58
C CYS A 163 1.09 -6.64 -0.12
N THR A 164 0.83 -5.60 0.68
CA THR A 164 1.24 -5.56 2.08
C THR A 164 0.19 -6.16 3.00
N HIS A 165 0.63 -6.77 4.12
CA HIS A 165 -0.18 -7.23 5.25
C HIS A 165 -1.47 -7.97 4.83
N TRP A 166 -1.28 -9.10 4.18
CA TRP A 166 -2.36 -9.97 3.73
C TRP A 166 -3.11 -10.58 4.93
N LEU A 167 -4.42 -10.34 5.07
CA LEU A 167 -5.18 -10.75 6.27
C LEU A 167 -6.21 -11.84 6.00
N THR A 168 -6.75 -11.93 4.79
CA THR A 168 -7.65 -13.03 4.41
C THR A 168 -6.84 -14.31 4.26
N GLY A 169 -7.10 -15.34 5.07
CA GLY A 169 -6.36 -16.61 5.01
C GLY A 169 -6.43 -17.38 3.66
N ARG A 170 -6.73 -18.68 3.70
CA ARG A 170 -6.67 -19.56 2.51
C ARG A 170 -7.49 -19.11 1.28
N ASN A 171 -8.52 -18.28 1.44
CA ASN A 171 -9.36 -17.81 0.34
C ASN A 171 -8.61 -16.88 -0.62
N GLY A 172 -7.68 -16.08 -0.14
CA GLY A 172 -6.81 -15.33 -1.02
C GLY A 172 -5.75 -16.22 -1.71
N CYS A 173 -5.32 -17.31 -1.08
CA CYS A 173 -4.36 -18.25 -1.67
C CYS A 173 -4.96 -19.00 -2.88
N ASN A 174 -6.26 -19.29 -2.86
CA ASN A 174 -6.98 -19.89 -4.00
C ASN A 174 -7.05 -18.97 -5.24
N ILE A 175 -6.83 -17.67 -5.08
CA ILE A 175 -6.73 -16.73 -6.19
C ILE A 175 -5.42 -16.95 -6.97
N GLN A 176 -4.33 -17.34 -6.30
CA GLN A 176 -3.06 -17.68 -6.95
C GLN A 176 -3.17 -18.93 -7.85
N GLY A 177 -4.13 -19.82 -7.58
CA GLY A 177 -4.30 -21.08 -8.31
C GLY A 177 -5.02 -20.98 -9.66
N LYS A 178 -5.73 -19.87 -9.96
CA LYS A 178 -6.58 -19.75 -11.16
C LYS A 178 -6.10 -18.72 -12.19
N GLU A 179 -5.26 -17.76 -11.81
CA GLU A 179 -4.75 -16.73 -12.72
C GLU A 179 -3.22 -16.62 -12.61
N LYS A 180 -2.51 -16.45 -13.74
CA LYS A 180 -1.07 -16.16 -13.72
C LYS A 180 -0.85 -14.73 -13.23
N TRP A 181 -0.61 -14.54 -11.93
CA TRP A 181 -0.36 -13.22 -11.33
C TRP A 181 1.05 -12.70 -11.68
N HIS A 182 1.16 -11.42 -12.07
CA HIS A 182 2.39 -10.62 -11.92
C HIS A 182 2.38 -9.95 -10.54
N CYS A 183 2.12 -10.71 -9.49
CA CYS A 183 2.41 -10.26 -8.13
C CYS A 183 3.76 -10.87 -7.77
N ASN A 184 4.81 -10.06 -7.75
CA ASN A 184 6.16 -10.58 -7.60
C ASN A 184 6.45 -11.02 -6.16
N PHE A 185 5.70 -10.50 -5.17
CA PHE A 185 5.98 -10.70 -3.75
C PHE A 185 4.72 -10.54 -2.86
N CYS A 186 4.57 -11.41 -1.85
CA CYS A 186 3.54 -11.34 -0.82
C CYS A 186 4.19 -11.48 0.57
N GLY A 187 3.76 -10.68 1.54
CA GLY A 187 4.21 -10.78 2.95
C GLY A 187 3.05 -10.99 3.90
N ASN A 188 3.12 -12.04 4.72
CA ASN A 188 2.18 -12.28 5.82
C ASN A 188 2.79 -11.76 7.13
N MET A 189 1.99 -11.14 8.01
CA MET A 189 2.45 -10.61 9.30
C MET A 189 2.02 -11.49 10.50
N PRO A 190 2.50 -12.74 10.63
CA PRO A 190 2.67 -13.33 11.95
C PRO A 190 4.16 -13.29 12.27
N ALA A 191 4.60 -12.28 13.03
CA ALA A 191 5.95 -12.16 13.61
C ALA A 191 7.15 -12.37 12.64
N LEU A 192 7.79 -11.26 12.22
CA LEU A 192 9.22 -11.21 11.85
C LEU A 192 9.78 -12.42 11.06
N SER A 193 9.10 -12.83 10.00
CA SER A 193 9.56 -13.88 9.08
C SER A 193 9.41 -13.38 7.65
N HIS A 194 10.42 -12.64 7.20
CA HIS A 194 10.45 -12.03 5.86
C HIS A 194 11.03 -13.04 4.85
N THR A 195 10.22 -14.03 4.45
CA THR A 195 10.57 -14.83 3.27
C THR A 195 10.07 -14.11 2.02
N ILE A 196 11.02 -13.52 1.29
CA ILE A 196 10.83 -12.81 0.03
C ILE A 196 10.93 -13.83 -1.11
N THR A 197 9.80 -14.23 -1.71
CA THR A 197 9.82 -15.14 -2.87
C THR A 197 9.51 -14.38 -4.15
N ARG A 198 10.50 -14.24 -5.04
CA ARG A 198 10.36 -13.65 -6.37
C ARG A 198 9.70 -14.68 -7.29
N ILE A 199 8.47 -14.41 -7.77
CA ILE A 199 7.86 -15.25 -8.80
C ILE A 199 8.09 -14.59 -10.16
N SER A 200 9.22 -14.91 -10.81
CA SER A 200 9.43 -14.58 -12.22
C SER A 200 8.66 -15.56 -13.11
N LYS A 201 8.23 -15.08 -14.29
CA LYS A 201 7.51 -15.85 -15.33
C LYS A 201 8.04 -17.30 -15.44
N GLY A 202 7.18 -18.28 -15.13
CA GLY A 202 7.38 -19.66 -15.53
C GLY A 202 7.73 -20.70 -14.46
N VAL A 203 7.34 -20.53 -13.18
CA VAL A 203 7.50 -21.61 -12.19
C VAL A 203 6.16 -21.99 -11.57
N SER A 204 5.75 -23.24 -11.84
CA SER A 204 4.68 -23.94 -11.13
C SER A 204 5.15 -24.23 -9.70
N CYS A 205 4.49 -23.63 -8.70
CA CYS A 205 4.69 -24.02 -7.31
C CYS A 205 4.03 -25.38 -7.09
N LYS A 206 4.81 -26.46 -7.18
CA LYS A 206 4.42 -27.73 -6.56
C LYS A 206 4.64 -27.62 -5.07
N SER A 207 3.56 -27.78 -4.30
CA SER A 207 3.60 -27.97 -2.86
C SER A 207 4.30 -29.29 -2.54
N ASN A 208 5.40 -29.26 -1.79
CA ASN A 208 5.81 -30.42 -1.02
C ASN A 208 5.14 -30.33 0.35
N ALA A 209 4.18 -31.22 0.56
CA ALA A 209 3.59 -31.52 1.85
C ALA A 209 4.57 -32.34 2.69
N ALA A 210 4.69 -32.00 3.99
CA ALA A 210 5.24 -32.78 5.11
C ALA A 210 5.64 -31.76 6.20
N TYR A 211 5.16 -31.73 7.44
CA TYR A 211 4.25 -32.56 8.25
C TYR A 211 3.43 -31.60 9.13
#